data_AF-A0A650CL22-F1
#
_entry.id   AF-A0A650CL22-F1
#
_cell.length_a   1.000
_cell.length_b   1.000
_cell.length_c   1.000
_cell.angle_alpha   90.00
_cell.angle_beta   90.00
_cell.angle_gamma   90.00
#
_symmetry.space_group_name_H-M   'P 1'
#
loop_
_entity.id
_entity.type
_entity.pdbx_description
1 polymer ?
#
loop_
_entity_poly.entity_id
_entity_poly.type
_entity_poly.pdbx_seq_one_letter_code
_entity_poly.pdbx_strand_id
1 'polypeptide(L)'
;MNVIELLTFTVAITSGINGLFQYVILNSKIKNLEKEWPRIKSLLSLASFKKFLDVVSADEAQELLEELMIGLRTQPALDLTSSFVEEKLTSLKGNLKALLEMLNIADVVTTFYTRAKHYYSNGLILNVIALTSLILVFVQSLSLLFLGLSLGFEIDSLLSLFYSFRYIEKIEKVKNTLKKYVQS
;
A
#
# COMPACT_ATOMS: atom_id res chain seq x y z
N MET A 1 24.11 -23.33 28.37
CA MET A 1 23.02 -22.34 28.26
C MET A 1 22.21 -22.40 29.55
N ASN A 2 22.11 -21.30 30.30
CA ASN A 2 21.33 -21.26 31.54
C ASN A 2 19.81 -21.18 31.25
N VAL A 3 18.97 -21.30 32.27
CA VAL A 3 17.50 -21.29 32.12
C VAL A 3 16.99 -19.99 31.48
N ILE A 4 17.57 -18.84 31.81
CA ILE A 4 17.20 -17.52 31.26
C ILE A 4 17.57 -17.44 29.78
N GLU A 5 18.77 -17.89 29.40
CA GLU A 5 19.21 -17.95 28.01
C GLU A 5 18.33 -18.89 27.17
N LEU A 6 17.96 -20.04 27.72
CA LEU A 6 17.07 -21.00 27.07
C LEU A 6 15.66 -20.45 26.84
N LEU A 7 15.11 -19.75 27.84
CA LEU A 7 13.81 -19.08 27.71
C LEU A 7 13.86 -17.96 26.67
N THR A 8 14.89 -17.10 26.74
CA THR A 8 15.10 -15.99 25.81
C THR A 8 15.25 -16.48 24.37
N PHE A 9 16.02 -17.55 24.19
CA PHE A 9 16.22 -18.21 22.89
C PHE A 9 14.93 -18.81 22.33
N THR A 10 14.14 -19.46 23.19
CA THR A 10 12.84 -20.04 22.80
C THR A 10 11.85 -18.94 22.37
N VAL A 11 11.82 -17.82 23.09
CA VAL A 11 10.99 -16.65 22.74
C VAL A 11 11.42 -16.07 21.39
N ALA A 12 12.72 -15.88 21.17
CA ALA A 12 13.25 -15.37 19.90
C ALA A 12 12.87 -16.28 18.72
N ILE A 13 13.09 -17.59 18.83
CA ILE A 13 12.69 -18.53 17.76
C ILE A 13 11.19 -18.48 17.49
N THR A 14 10.37 -18.53 18.54
CA THR A 14 8.90 -18.56 18.38
C THR A 14 8.40 -17.27 17.72
N SER A 15 8.99 -16.14 18.10
CA SER A 15 8.70 -14.82 17.54
C SER A 15 9.18 -14.70 16.08
N GLY A 16 10.39 -15.16 15.75
CA GLY A 16 10.89 -15.22 14.36
C GLY A 16 10.01 -16.10 13.45
N ILE A 17 9.57 -17.26 13.93
CA ILE A 17 8.60 -18.12 13.22
C ILE A 17 7.27 -17.40 12.99
N ASN A 18 6.74 -16.72 14.02
CA ASN A 18 5.51 -15.93 13.89
C ASN A 18 5.66 -14.79 12.87
N GLY A 19 6.80 -14.10 12.87
CA GLY A 19 7.13 -13.07 11.88
C GLY A 19 7.15 -13.62 10.45
N LEU A 20 7.70 -14.83 10.24
CA LEU A 20 7.67 -15.52 8.95
C LEU A 20 6.24 -15.88 8.51
N PHE A 21 5.39 -16.39 9.41
CA PHE A 21 3.99 -16.65 9.09
C PHE A 21 3.23 -15.38 8.69
N GLN A 22 3.40 -14.30 9.46
CA GLN A 22 2.80 -13.01 9.14
C GLN A 22 3.28 -12.49 7.79
N TYR A 23 4.56 -12.65 7.47
CA TYR A 23 5.11 -12.31 6.16
C TYR A 23 4.43 -13.06 5.02
N VAL A 24 4.25 -14.38 5.13
CA VAL A 24 3.58 -15.18 4.09
C VAL A 24 2.16 -14.67 3.82
N ILE A 25 1.40 -14.39 4.88
CA ILE A 25 0.04 -13.87 4.77
C ILE A 25 0.05 -12.47 4.12
N LEU A 26 0.94 -11.58 4.57
CA LEU A 26 1.08 -10.22 4.04
C LEU A 26 1.49 -10.21 2.57
N ASN A 27 2.41 -11.07 2.18
CA ASN A 27 2.89 -11.18 0.80
C ASN A 27 1.75 -11.53 -0.15
N SER A 28 0.86 -12.45 0.25
CA SER A 28 -0.35 -12.77 -0.52
C SER A 28 -1.26 -11.55 -0.69
N LYS A 29 -1.52 -10.80 0.40
CA LYS A 29 -2.35 -9.58 0.35
C LYS A 29 -1.73 -8.48 -0.50
N ILE A 30 -0.43 -8.24 -0.40
CA ILE A 30 0.29 -7.24 -1.20
C ILE A 30 0.27 -7.62 -2.69
N LYS A 31 0.52 -8.88 -3.03
CA LYS A 31 0.44 -9.35 -4.43
C LYS A 31 -0.94 -9.12 -5.05
N ASN A 32 -2.01 -9.35 -4.28
CA ASN A 32 -3.36 -9.06 -4.75
C ASN A 32 -3.58 -7.56 -4.98
N LEU A 33 -3.08 -6.71 -4.07
CA LEU A 33 -3.11 -5.25 -4.26
C LEU A 33 -2.29 -4.79 -5.47
N GLU A 34 -1.12 -5.39 -5.72
CA GLU A 34 -0.26 -5.07 -6.86
C GLU A 34 -0.92 -5.38 -8.20
N LYS A 35 -1.73 -6.45 -8.29
CA LYS A 35 -2.51 -6.76 -9.50
C LYS A 35 -3.54 -5.67 -9.83
N GLU A 36 -4.08 -5.01 -8.82
CA GLU A 36 -5.08 -3.94 -8.98
C GLU A 36 -4.45 -2.54 -9.10
N TRP A 37 -3.16 -2.43 -8.79
CA TRP A 37 -2.42 -1.17 -8.76
C TRP A 37 -2.38 -0.41 -10.10
N PRO A 38 -2.24 -1.07 -11.28
CA PRO A 38 -2.29 -0.38 -12.56
C PRO A 38 -3.59 0.40 -12.78
N ARG A 39 -4.73 -0.14 -12.32
CA ARG A 39 -6.04 0.54 -12.43
C ARG A 39 -6.10 1.79 -11.55
N ILE A 40 -5.59 1.71 -10.32
CA ILE A 40 -5.53 2.86 -9.39
C ILE A 40 -4.56 3.93 -9.92
N LYS A 41 -3.41 3.51 -10.46
CA LYS A 41 -2.41 4.41 -11.06
C LYS A 41 -2.95 5.10 -12.32
N SER A 42 -3.76 4.40 -13.11
CA SER A 42 -4.48 4.98 -14.25
C SER A 42 -5.47 6.06 -13.79
N LEU A 43 -6.25 5.82 -12.72
CA LEU A 43 -7.11 6.85 -12.13
C LEU A 43 -6.32 8.07 -11.63
N LEU A 44 -5.15 7.85 -11.02
CA LEU A 44 -4.26 8.94 -10.59
C LEU A 44 -3.68 9.78 -11.74
N SER A 45 -3.68 9.29 -12.98
CA SER A 45 -3.28 10.13 -14.12
C SER A 45 -4.22 11.34 -14.28
N LEU A 46 -5.45 11.23 -13.77
CA LEU A 46 -6.43 12.31 -13.67
C LEU A 46 -6.25 13.16 -12.39
N ALA A 47 -5.23 12.93 -11.56
CA ALA A 47 -4.96 13.78 -10.39
C ALA A 47 -4.55 15.20 -10.79
N SER A 48 -3.89 15.36 -11.95
CA SER A 48 -3.64 16.67 -12.55
C SER A 48 -4.95 17.39 -12.92
N PHE A 49 -5.94 16.62 -13.37
CA PHE A 49 -7.28 17.13 -13.64
C PHE A 49 -7.99 17.56 -12.34
N LYS A 50 -7.87 16.79 -11.25
CA LYS A 50 -8.33 17.22 -9.92
C LYS A 50 -7.71 18.56 -9.48
N LYS A 51 -6.38 18.71 -9.57
CA LYS A 51 -5.71 19.97 -9.21
C LYS A 51 -6.17 21.16 -10.07
N PHE A 52 -6.49 20.90 -11.34
CA PHE A 52 -7.03 21.90 -12.24
C PHE A 52 -8.47 22.27 -11.87
N LEU A 53 -9.31 21.27 -11.56
CA LEU A 53 -10.68 21.46 -11.09
C LEU A 53 -10.78 22.18 -9.74
N ASP A 54 -9.81 21.98 -8.84
CA ASP A 54 -9.75 22.68 -7.55
C ASP A 54 -9.52 24.21 -7.73
N VAL A 55 -9.10 24.66 -8.91
CA VAL A 55 -8.76 26.06 -9.23
C VAL A 55 -9.82 26.75 -10.09
N VAL A 56 -10.67 25.98 -10.77
CA VAL A 56 -11.64 26.47 -11.77
C VAL A 56 -13.06 26.41 -11.19
N SER A 57 -13.93 27.36 -11.54
CA SER A 57 -15.31 27.35 -11.06
C SER A 57 -16.08 26.13 -11.59
N ALA A 58 -17.08 25.64 -10.84
CA ALA A 58 -17.79 24.40 -11.17
C ALA A 58 -18.47 24.41 -12.56
N ASP A 59 -18.85 25.60 -13.06
CA ASP A 59 -19.48 25.76 -14.37
C ASP A 59 -18.46 25.72 -15.51
N GLU A 60 -17.30 26.37 -15.37
CA GLU A 60 -16.19 26.32 -16.33
C GLU A 60 -15.55 24.92 -16.40
N ALA A 61 -15.51 24.22 -15.27
CA ALA A 61 -14.98 22.87 -15.16
C ALA A 61 -15.69 21.84 -16.06
N GLN A 62 -16.99 22.04 -16.33
CA GLN A 62 -17.79 21.09 -17.09
C GLN A 62 -17.56 21.24 -18.61
N GLU A 63 -17.40 22.47 -19.08
CA GLU A 63 -17.06 22.79 -20.48
C GLU A 63 -15.62 22.33 -20.80
N LEU A 64 -14.69 22.57 -19.87
CA LEU A 64 -13.30 22.11 -19.97
C LEU A 64 -13.14 20.57 -19.92
N LEU A 65 -14.07 19.86 -19.27
CA LEU A 65 -14.05 18.39 -19.23
C LEU A 65 -14.36 17.79 -20.61
N GLU A 66 -15.24 18.42 -21.39
CA GLU A 66 -15.53 18.03 -22.77
C GLU A 66 -14.33 18.29 -23.68
N GLU A 67 -13.65 19.44 -23.53
CA GLU A 67 -12.41 19.74 -24.25
C GLU A 67 -11.27 18.75 -23.92
N LEU A 68 -11.15 18.36 -22.65
CA LEU A 68 -10.13 17.40 -22.21
C LEU A 68 -10.37 16.00 -22.79
N MET A 69 -11.62 15.56 -22.93
CA MET A 69 -11.94 14.30 -23.62
C MET A 69 -11.54 14.35 -25.11
N ILE A 70 -11.70 15.50 -25.77
CA ILE A 70 -11.28 15.70 -27.16
C ILE A 70 -9.75 15.70 -27.27
N GLY A 71 -9.06 16.32 -26.32
CA GLY A 71 -7.59 16.32 -26.23
C GLY A 71 -6.98 14.93 -25.96
N LEU A 72 -7.59 14.14 -25.08
CA LEU A 72 -7.14 12.76 -24.79
C LEU A 72 -7.28 11.83 -26.00
N ARG A 73 -8.32 12.02 -26.84
CA ARG A 73 -8.53 11.28 -28.09
C ARG A 73 -7.51 11.59 -29.18
N THR A 74 -6.83 12.73 -29.09
CA THR A 74 -5.92 13.23 -30.14
C THR A 74 -4.44 12.99 -29.83
N GLN A 75 -4.10 12.47 -28.64
CA GLN A 75 -2.72 12.13 -28.28
C GLN A 75 -2.38 10.66 -28.53
N PRO A 76 -1.43 10.36 -29.44
CA PRO A 76 -1.08 8.98 -29.83
C PRO A 76 -0.29 8.19 -28.76
N ALA A 77 0.11 8.81 -27.64
CA ALA A 77 0.96 8.19 -26.62
C ALA A 77 0.20 7.50 -25.46
N LEU A 78 -1.13 7.53 -25.47
CA LEU A 78 -1.98 7.13 -24.33
C LEU A 78 -2.77 5.82 -24.53
N ASP A 79 -2.48 5.05 -25.57
CA ASP A 79 -3.33 4.01 -26.17
C ASP A 79 -3.89 2.89 -25.23
N LEU A 80 -3.29 2.65 -24.06
CA LEU A 80 -3.78 1.67 -23.07
C LEU A 80 -4.38 2.30 -21.81
N THR A 81 -4.12 3.59 -21.58
CA THR A 81 -4.61 4.36 -20.43
C THR A 81 -5.83 5.19 -20.85
N SER A 82 -5.87 5.62 -22.11
CA SER A 82 -6.96 6.38 -22.74
C SER A 82 -8.25 5.59 -22.70
N SER A 83 -8.31 4.34 -23.16
CA SER A 83 -9.56 3.59 -23.26
C SER A 83 -10.30 3.43 -21.93
N PHE A 84 -9.59 3.12 -20.83
CA PHE A 84 -10.20 3.03 -19.50
C PHE A 84 -10.58 4.39 -18.92
N VAL A 85 -9.72 5.40 -19.10
CA VAL A 85 -9.99 6.78 -18.66
C VAL A 85 -11.17 7.36 -19.42
N GLU A 86 -11.25 7.10 -20.71
CA GLU A 86 -12.28 7.54 -21.63
C GLU A 86 -13.60 6.80 -21.36
N GLU A 87 -13.57 5.48 -21.12
CA GLU A 87 -14.74 4.71 -20.66
C GLU A 87 -15.28 5.29 -19.34
N LYS A 88 -14.39 5.63 -18.40
CA LYS A 88 -14.79 6.24 -17.12
C LYS A 88 -15.33 7.65 -17.28
N LEU A 89 -14.68 8.52 -18.05
CA LEU A 89 -15.14 9.88 -18.34
C LEU A 89 -16.47 9.87 -19.11
N THR A 90 -16.63 8.96 -20.07
CA THR A 90 -17.87 8.78 -20.84
C THR A 90 -19.00 8.23 -19.95
N SER A 91 -18.69 7.32 -19.01
CA SER A 91 -19.66 6.83 -18.01
C SER A 91 -20.07 7.89 -16.99
N LEU A 92 -19.26 8.92 -16.80
CA LEU A 92 -19.44 9.98 -15.81
C LEU A 92 -19.93 11.30 -16.41
N LYS A 93 -20.33 11.29 -17.69
CA LYS A 93 -20.80 12.48 -18.42
C LYS A 93 -21.89 13.20 -17.59
N GLY A 94 -21.52 14.32 -16.96
CA GLY A 94 -22.42 15.16 -16.16
C GLY A 94 -22.31 15.05 -14.62
N ASN A 95 -21.42 14.24 -14.04
CA ASN A 95 -21.25 14.18 -12.59
C ASN A 95 -19.79 14.38 -12.14
N LEU A 96 -19.32 15.63 -12.29
CA LEU A 96 -18.00 16.09 -11.88
C LEU A 96 -17.69 15.76 -10.41
N LYS A 97 -18.71 15.84 -9.55
CA LYS A 97 -18.61 15.52 -8.12
C LYS A 97 -18.22 14.05 -7.90
N ALA A 98 -18.83 13.11 -8.63
CA ALA A 98 -18.50 11.69 -8.53
C ALA A 98 -17.08 11.37 -9.03
N LEU A 99 -16.62 12.06 -10.08
CA LEU A 99 -15.24 11.94 -10.56
C LEU A 99 -14.24 12.45 -9.51
N LEU A 100 -14.49 13.63 -8.93
CA LEU A 100 -13.67 14.20 -7.86
C LEU A 100 -13.62 13.30 -6.62
N GLU A 101 -14.76 12.73 -6.21
CA GLU A 101 -14.82 11.76 -5.11
C GLU A 101 -14.00 10.50 -5.42
N MET A 102 -14.07 9.96 -6.65
CA MET A 102 -13.24 8.82 -7.05
C MET A 102 -11.74 9.15 -7.02
N LEU A 103 -11.34 10.34 -7.47
CA LEU A 103 -9.94 10.77 -7.45
C LEU A 103 -9.43 10.99 -6.02
N ASN A 104 -10.25 11.59 -5.14
CA ASN A 104 -9.95 11.70 -3.72
C ASN A 104 -9.72 10.34 -3.07
N ILE A 105 -10.56 9.36 -3.41
CA ILE A 105 -10.40 8.01 -2.88
C ILE A 105 -9.14 7.34 -3.45
N ALA A 106 -8.83 7.53 -4.73
CA ALA A 106 -7.60 7.02 -5.34
C ALA A 106 -6.34 7.60 -4.66
N ASP A 107 -6.31 8.89 -4.33
CA ASP A 107 -5.22 9.53 -3.57
C ASP A 107 -5.06 8.92 -2.17
N VAL A 108 -6.17 8.71 -1.45
CA VAL A 108 -6.17 8.09 -0.12
C VAL A 108 -5.66 6.65 -0.17
N VAL A 109 -6.16 5.85 -1.12
CA VAL A 109 -5.70 4.47 -1.34
C VAL A 109 -4.22 4.45 -1.68
N THR A 110 -3.74 5.40 -2.47
CA THR A 110 -2.33 5.47 -2.88
C THR A 110 -1.42 5.79 -1.70
N THR A 111 -1.85 6.72 -0.85
CA THR A 111 -1.14 7.06 0.39
C THR A 111 -1.03 5.83 1.31
N PHE A 112 -2.14 5.11 1.49
CA PHE A 112 -2.14 3.90 2.32
C PHE A 112 -1.29 2.78 1.72
N TYR A 113 -1.35 2.57 0.41
CA TYR A 113 -0.54 1.56 -0.26
C TYR A 113 0.95 1.84 -0.11
N THR A 114 1.37 3.10 -0.31
CA THR A 114 2.77 3.51 -0.15
C THR A 114 3.26 3.24 1.27
N ARG A 115 2.45 3.57 2.29
CA ARG A 115 2.75 3.26 3.69
C ARG A 115 2.80 1.75 3.94
N ALA A 116 1.82 1.00 3.45
CA ALA A 116 1.79 -0.46 3.60
C ALA A 116 3.07 -1.11 3.05
N LYS A 117 3.53 -0.68 1.86
CA LYS A 117 4.75 -1.18 1.23
C LYS A 117 6.01 -0.79 2.00
N HIS A 118 6.09 0.45 2.50
CA HIS A 118 7.20 0.91 3.33
C HIS A 118 7.34 0.06 4.60
N TYR A 119 6.25 -0.11 5.36
CA TYR A 119 6.27 -0.91 6.59
C TYR A 119 6.52 -2.39 6.33
N TYR A 120 6.00 -2.95 5.24
CA TYR A 120 6.30 -4.33 4.84
C TYR A 120 7.79 -4.54 4.55
N SER A 121 8.39 -3.65 3.76
CA SER A 121 9.82 -3.71 3.43
C SER A 121 10.69 -3.57 4.68
N ASN A 122 10.37 -2.62 5.57
CA ASN A 122 11.11 -2.45 6.81
C ASN A 122 10.96 -3.66 7.74
N GLY A 123 9.75 -4.21 7.85
CA GLY A 123 9.49 -5.41 8.65
C GLY A 123 10.35 -6.59 8.21
N LEU A 124 10.50 -6.78 6.89
CA LEU A 124 11.38 -7.81 6.34
C LEU A 124 12.86 -7.61 6.69
N ILE A 125 13.37 -6.39 6.47
CA ILE A 125 14.77 -6.07 6.76
C ILE A 125 15.09 -6.33 8.23
N LEU A 126 14.21 -5.87 9.13
CA LEU A 126 14.36 -6.05 10.57
C LEU A 126 14.31 -7.53 10.97
N ASN A 127 13.43 -8.33 10.34
CA ASN A 127 13.38 -9.77 10.59
C ASN A 127 14.69 -10.46 10.18
N VAL A 128 15.27 -10.09 9.03
CA VAL A 128 16.56 -10.62 8.59
C VAL A 128 17.68 -10.25 9.57
N ILE A 129 17.70 -9.00 10.05
CA ILE A 129 18.68 -8.56 11.06
C ILE A 129 18.51 -9.33 12.37
N ALA A 130 17.26 -9.55 12.81
CA ALA A 130 16.97 -10.33 14.00
C ALA A 130 17.48 -11.77 13.89
N LEU A 131 17.14 -12.48 12.81
CA LEU A 131 17.60 -13.84 12.55
C LEU A 131 19.13 -13.93 12.45
N THR A 132 19.78 -12.94 11.82
CA THR A 132 21.24 -12.87 11.75
C THR A 132 21.83 -12.73 13.15
N SER A 133 21.25 -11.86 13.98
CA SER A 133 21.65 -11.68 15.38
C SER A 133 21.46 -12.97 16.17
N LEU A 134 20.37 -13.71 15.95
CA LEU A 134 20.11 -15.00 16.58
C LEU A 134 21.16 -16.05 16.23
N ILE A 135 21.62 -16.11 14.98
CA ILE A 135 22.67 -17.04 14.55
C ILE A 135 24.00 -16.72 15.24
N LEU A 136 24.32 -15.43 15.43
CA LEU A 136 25.55 -15.00 16.10
C LEU A 136 25.66 -15.46 17.55
N VAL A 137 24.53 -15.78 18.21
CA VAL A 137 24.49 -16.39 19.56
C VAL A 137 25.32 -17.67 19.64
N PHE A 138 25.41 -18.44 18.53
CA PHE A 138 26.14 -19.71 18.47
C PHE A 138 27.61 -19.58 18.09
N VAL A 139 28.01 -18.43 17.56
CA VAL A 139 29.34 -18.22 16.97
C VAL A 139 30.21 -17.32 17.84
N GLN A 140 29.58 -16.44 18.62
CA GLN A 140 30.27 -15.41 19.38
C GLN A 140 30.12 -15.62 20.90
N SER A 141 31.14 -15.21 21.65
CA SER A 141 31.17 -15.29 23.12
C SER A 141 30.18 -14.35 23.82
N LEU A 142 29.58 -13.41 23.09
CA LEU A 142 28.61 -12.41 23.59
C LEU A 142 27.15 -12.84 23.36
N SER A 143 26.84 -14.11 23.62
CA SER A 143 25.54 -14.75 23.35
C SER A 143 24.33 -13.95 23.89
N LEU A 144 24.40 -13.45 25.12
CA LEU A 144 23.32 -12.67 25.76
C LEU A 144 23.04 -11.32 25.05
N LEU A 145 24.09 -10.65 24.55
CA LEU A 145 23.94 -9.39 23.82
C LEU A 145 23.25 -9.65 22.47
N PHE A 146 23.67 -10.69 21.76
CA PHE A 146 23.06 -11.06 20.47
C PHE A 146 21.61 -11.56 20.62
N LEU A 147 21.29 -12.26 21.72
CA LEU A 147 19.91 -12.61 22.07
C LEU A 147 19.05 -11.36 22.30
N GLY A 148 19.56 -10.38 23.04
CA GLY A 148 18.86 -9.11 23.27
C GLY A 148 18.62 -8.32 21.99
N LEU A 149 19.62 -8.24 21.10
CA LEU A 149 19.48 -7.61 19.79
C LEU A 149 18.47 -8.33 18.91
N SER A 150 18.51 -9.67 18.85
CA SER A 150 17.55 -10.48 18.11
C SER A 150 16.12 -10.15 18.51
N LEU A 151 15.84 -10.13 19.81
CA LEU A 151 14.49 -9.82 20.32
C LEU A 151 14.07 -8.38 20.01
N GLY A 152 14.96 -7.40 20.16
CA GLY A 152 14.67 -6.01 19.83
C GLY A 152 14.25 -5.83 18.37
N PHE A 153 15.05 -6.37 17.45
CA PHE A 153 14.75 -6.29 16.02
C PHE A 153 13.50 -7.09 15.61
N GLU A 154 13.22 -8.21 16.27
CA GLU A 154 11.98 -8.96 16.07
C GLU A 154 10.73 -8.18 16.48
N ILE A 155 10.76 -7.49 17.62
CA ILE A 155 9.64 -6.65 18.06
C ILE A 155 9.38 -5.53 17.05
N ASP A 156 10.43 -4.84 16.61
CA ASP A 156 10.31 -3.76 15.61
C ASP A 156 9.84 -4.29 14.25
N SER A 157 10.27 -5.49 13.88
CA SER A 157 9.79 -6.19 12.68
C SER A 157 8.29 -6.47 12.77
N LEU A 158 7.83 -7.08 13.86
CA LEU A 158 6.42 -7.40 14.07
C LEU A 158 5.55 -6.14 14.10
N LEU A 159 6.01 -5.06 14.74
CA LEU A 159 5.32 -3.76 14.71
C LEU A 159 5.18 -3.24 13.28
N SER A 160 6.24 -3.32 12.49
CA SER A 160 6.23 -2.91 11.08
C SER A 160 5.25 -3.77 10.25
N LEU A 161 5.26 -5.09 10.42
CA LEU A 161 4.30 -5.99 9.74
C LEU A 161 2.85 -5.69 10.16
N PHE A 162 2.60 -5.43 11.45
CA PHE A 162 1.29 -5.02 11.94
C PHE A 162 0.81 -3.71 11.30
N TYR A 163 1.68 -2.69 11.20
CA TYR A 163 1.32 -1.45 10.50
C TYR A 163 0.98 -1.70 9.04
N SER A 164 1.73 -2.57 8.35
CA SER A 164 1.42 -2.94 6.97
C SER A 164 0.01 -3.56 6.86
N PHE A 165 -0.33 -4.53 7.71
CA PHE A 165 -1.69 -5.09 7.80
C PHE A 165 -2.75 -4.01 8.00
N ARG A 166 -2.53 -3.11 8.97
CA ARG A 166 -3.47 -2.03 9.28
C ARG A 166 -3.75 -1.14 8.06
N TYR A 167 -2.73 -0.80 7.28
CA TYR A 167 -2.93 0.01 6.07
C TYR A 167 -3.60 -0.77 4.95
N ILE A 168 -3.32 -2.06 4.79
CA ILE A 168 -4.04 -2.94 3.86
C ILE A 168 -5.54 -3.00 4.19
N GLU A 169 -5.90 -3.19 5.46
CA GLU A 169 -7.30 -3.18 5.89
C GLU A 169 -7.99 -1.83 5.61
N LYS A 170 -7.27 -0.72 5.81
CA LYS A 170 -7.79 0.61 5.44
C LYS A 170 -8.07 0.71 3.94
N ILE A 171 -7.19 0.17 3.10
CA ILE A 171 -7.41 0.12 1.64
C ILE A 171 -8.66 -0.70 1.31
N GLU A 172 -8.83 -1.87 1.92
CA GLU A 172 -10.01 -2.73 1.70
C GLU A 172 -11.31 -2.04 2.11
N LYS A 173 -11.33 -1.36 3.26
CA LYS A 173 -12.49 -0.59 3.73
C LYS A 173 -12.85 0.53 2.75
N VAL A 174 -11.86 1.30 2.31
CA VAL A 174 -12.04 2.41 1.37
C VAL A 174 -12.49 1.91 -0.01
N LYS A 175 -11.95 0.78 -0.48
CA LYS A 175 -12.41 0.11 -1.72
C LYS A 175 -13.87 -0.34 -1.65
N ASN A 176 -14.29 -0.90 -0.51
CA ASN A 176 -15.69 -1.29 -0.31
C ASN A 176 -16.63 -0.08 -0.33
N THR A 177 -16.16 1.08 0.13
CA THR A 177 -16.89 2.35 -0.01
C THR A 177 -17.00 2.75 -1.49
N LEU A 178 -15.92 2.66 -2.26
CA LEU A 178 -15.92 2.94 -3.72
C LEU A 178 -16.89 2.08 -4.52
N LYS A 179 -16.95 0.76 -4.25
CA LYS A 179 -17.87 -0.15 -4.94
C LYS A 179 -19.33 0.26 -4.79
N LYS A 180 -19.70 0.88 -3.67
CA LYS A 180 -21.07 1.37 -3.43
C LYS A 180 -21.44 2.57 -4.31
N TYR A 181 -20.46 3.39 -4.71
CA TYR A 181 -20.69 4.58 -5.54
C TYR A 181 -20.63 4.32 -7.04
N VAL A 182 -20.04 3.19 -7.47
CA VAL A 182 -19.88 2.83 -8.89
C VAL A 182 -21.02 1.91 -9.39
N GLN A 183 -21.88 1.43 -8.50
CA GLN A 183 -23.03 0.56 -8.83
C GLN A 183 -24.41 1.26 -8.72
N SER A 184 -24.45 2.55 -8.39
CA SER A 184 -25.67 3.38 -8.48
C SER A 184 -25.63 4.22 -9.75
#